data_AF-A0A2S5QYT0-F1
#
_entry.id   AF-A0A2S5QYT0-F1
#
_cell.length_a   1.000
_cell.length_b   1.000
_cell.length_c   1.000
_cell.angle_alpha   90.00
_cell.angle_beta   90.00
_cell.angle_gamma   90.00
#
_symmetry.space_group_name_H-M   'P 1'
#
loop_
_entity.id
_entity.type
_entity.pdbx_description
1 polymer ?
#
loop_
_entity_poly.entity_id
_entity_poly.type
_entity_poly.pdbx_seq_one_letter_code
_entity_poly.pdbx_strand_id
1 'polypeptide(L)'
;MNTLIQRVVRYLAINKGWFPRFYIRVCQPRNDEYAIFVKRHGRFHAIGDNCRINFSATITDPDYVSLGNNVTLSDCHLLGHDGVEDMLNVAYNLKLDTTGRITIGDNVFVGHDAIVLPNITIGANAVIAAGAVVTKDVAAGDIVAGVPAKVIGKTEQLAKNLEQKTQQLPWADIVQSREGAFDPAVEKTLIAKRVEYFFSALQSKLCYLAYEYGFSAGSFESAISYV
;
A
#
# COMPACT_ATOMS: atom_id res chain seq x y z
N MET A 1 16.38 11.11 -12.76
CA MET A 1 16.95 12.48 -12.62
C MET A 1 15.82 13.47 -12.90
N ASN A 2 15.42 14.29 -11.93
CA ASN A 2 14.20 15.11 -12.06
C ASN A 2 14.45 16.35 -12.94
N THR A 3 13.51 16.66 -13.83
CA THR A 3 13.57 17.86 -14.67
C THR A 3 13.40 19.14 -13.83
N LEU A 4 13.84 20.29 -14.35
CA LEU A 4 13.61 21.59 -13.70
C LEU A 4 12.12 21.82 -13.41
N ILE A 5 11.25 21.42 -14.35
CA ILE A 5 9.79 21.48 -14.21
C ILE A 5 9.34 20.65 -13.00
N GLN A 6 9.77 19.39 -12.89
CA GLN A 6 9.42 18.53 -11.75
C GLN A 6 9.90 19.12 -10.42
N ARG A 7 11.08 19.74 -10.38
CA ARG A 7 11.60 20.38 -9.16
C ARG A 7 10.71 21.56 -8.73
N VAL A 8 10.31 22.42 -9.68
CA VAL A 8 9.43 23.56 -9.41
C VAL A 8 8.04 23.10 -8.98
N VAL A 9 7.42 22.17 -9.72
CA VAL A 9 6.09 21.65 -9.39
C VAL A 9 6.07 20.99 -8.02
N ARG A 10 7.08 20.16 -7.70
CA ARG A 10 7.25 19.52 -6.40
C ARG A 10 7.41 20.56 -5.28
N TYR A 11 8.22 21.60 -5.49
CA TYR A 11 8.39 22.67 -4.52
C TYR A 11 7.06 23.40 -4.23
N LEU A 12 6.32 23.78 -5.27
CA LEU A 12 5.03 24.46 -5.15
C LEU A 12 3.99 23.58 -4.44
N ALA A 13 3.92 22.29 -4.78
CA ALA A 13 2.99 21.38 -4.13
C ALA A 13 3.34 21.16 -2.65
N ILE A 14 4.57 20.78 -2.33
CA ILE A 14 4.97 20.44 -0.95
C ILE A 14 4.94 21.66 -0.01
N ASN A 15 5.34 22.85 -0.48
CA ASN A 15 5.46 24.02 0.38
C ASN A 15 4.25 24.95 0.35
N LYS A 16 3.47 24.95 -0.74
CA LYS A 16 2.32 25.87 -0.91
C LYS A 16 0.98 25.16 -1.08
N GLY A 17 0.96 23.83 -1.24
CA GLY A 17 -0.28 23.08 -1.48
C GLY A 17 -0.86 23.27 -2.88
N TRP A 18 -0.10 23.85 -3.82
CA TRP A 18 -0.60 24.25 -5.13
C TRP A 18 -0.69 23.07 -6.11
N PHE A 19 -1.79 23.04 -6.87
CA PHE A 19 -2.04 22.12 -7.99
C PHE A 19 -1.75 20.63 -7.69
N PRO A 20 -2.36 20.02 -6.66
CA PRO A 20 -2.07 18.64 -6.24
C PRO A 20 -2.21 17.61 -7.38
N ARG A 21 -3.26 17.72 -8.20
CA ARG A 21 -3.49 16.81 -9.34
C ARG A 21 -2.39 16.90 -10.39
N PHE A 22 -1.88 18.11 -10.65
CA PHE A 22 -0.79 18.33 -11.60
C PHE A 22 0.54 17.80 -11.04
N TYR A 23 0.79 18.02 -9.75
CA TYR A 23 1.94 17.45 -9.05
C TYR A 23 1.98 15.94 -9.14
N ILE A 24 0.89 15.24 -8.80
CA ILE A 24 0.83 13.77 -8.87
C ILE A 24 1.11 13.30 -10.31
N ARG A 25 0.46 13.92 -11.30
CA ARG A 25 0.59 13.54 -12.72
C ARG A 25 2.01 13.74 -13.27
N VAL A 26 2.65 14.87 -12.97
CA VAL A 26 3.94 15.27 -13.57
C VAL A 26 5.13 14.73 -12.79
N CYS A 27 5.03 14.72 -11.46
CA CYS A 27 6.15 14.38 -10.59
C CYS A 27 6.16 12.91 -10.19
N GLN A 28 5.04 12.19 -10.34
CA GLN A 28 4.85 10.78 -9.96
C GLN A 28 5.58 10.46 -8.64
N PRO A 29 5.24 11.17 -7.56
CA PRO A 29 5.99 11.06 -6.33
C PRO A 29 5.86 9.65 -5.76
N ARG A 30 6.83 9.24 -4.96
CA ARG A 30 6.68 8.01 -4.18
C ARG A 30 5.65 8.21 -3.06
N ASN A 31 5.12 7.11 -2.53
CA ASN A 31 4.08 7.15 -1.50
C ASN A 31 4.56 7.81 -0.19
N ASP A 32 5.86 7.74 0.12
CA ASP A 32 6.48 8.45 1.26
C ASP A 32 6.54 9.97 1.03
N GLU A 33 6.90 10.40 -0.18
CA GLU A 33 6.87 11.82 -0.55
C GLU A 33 5.44 12.37 -0.57
N TYR A 34 4.49 11.59 -1.08
CA TYR A 34 3.08 11.97 -1.05
C TYR A 34 2.53 12.06 0.38
N ALA A 35 2.94 11.18 1.28
CA ALA A 35 2.58 11.29 2.69
C ALA A 35 3.05 12.62 3.31
N ILE A 36 4.22 13.15 2.91
CA ILE A 36 4.68 14.49 3.34
C ILE A 36 3.75 15.59 2.81
N PHE A 37 3.31 15.50 1.55
CA PHE A 37 2.32 16.42 0.99
C PHE A 37 1.01 16.38 1.80
N VAL A 38 0.47 15.19 2.03
CA VAL A 38 -0.79 14.96 2.76
C VAL A 38 -0.69 15.40 4.21
N LYS A 39 0.44 15.18 4.89
CA LYS A 39 0.70 15.68 6.25
C LYS A 39 0.59 17.20 6.35
N ARG A 40 1.00 17.92 5.31
CA ARG A 40 0.98 19.39 5.29
C ARG A 40 -0.34 19.98 4.82
N HIS A 41 -0.99 19.36 3.83
CA HIS A 41 -2.10 19.96 3.09
C HIS A 41 -3.35 19.08 3.02
N GLY A 42 -3.27 17.83 3.49
CA GLY A 42 -4.33 16.83 3.39
C GLY A 42 -5.35 16.85 4.52
N ARG A 43 -5.27 17.83 5.43
CA ARG A 43 -6.25 18.07 6.51
C ARG A 43 -6.43 16.92 7.49
N PHE A 44 -5.44 16.03 7.64
CA PHE A 44 -5.49 15.04 8.70
C PHE A 44 -5.45 15.72 10.07
N HIS A 45 -6.09 15.13 11.09
CA HIS A 45 -5.91 15.60 12.47
C HIS A 45 -4.43 15.61 12.86
N ALA A 46 -3.73 14.50 12.56
CA ALA A 46 -2.30 14.37 12.74
C ALA A 46 -1.73 13.26 11.84
N ILE A 47 -0.48 13.43 11.39
CA ILE A 47 0.30 12.37 10.74
C ILE A 47 1.71 12.38 11.34
N GLY A 48 2.19 11.22 11.79
CA GLY A 48 3.55 11.01 12.25
C GLY A 48 4.58 11.06 11.12
N ASP A 49 5.78 10.56 11.37
CA ASP A 49 6.87 10.53 10.39
C ASP A 49 6.98 9.17 9.71
N ASN A 50 7.70 9.10 8.59
CA ASN A 50 7.96 7.87 7.82
C ASN A 50 6.69 7.15 7.31
N CYS A 51 5.58 7.87 7.14
CA CYS A 51 4.36 7.31 6.58
C CYS A 51 4.45 7.11 5.07
N ARG A 52 3.66 6.18 4.54
CA ARG A 52 3.45 5.96 3.10
C ARG A 52 1.95 5.96 2.85
N ILE A 53 1.48 6.76 1.90
CA ILE A 53 0.07 6.83 1.56
C ILE A 53 -0.04 6.63 0.05
N ASN A 54 -0.83 5.66 -0.41
CA ASN A 54 -1.11 5.51 -1.83
C ASN A 54 -2.07 6.62 -2.29
N PHE A 55 -1.96 7.04 -3.55
CA PHE A 55 -2.82 8.10 -4.11
C PHE A 55 -4.30 7.74 -4.16
N SER A 56 -4.63 6.44 -4.18
CA SER A 56 -6.02 5.97 -4.24
C SER A 56 -6.60 5.65 -2.86
N ALA A 57 -5.82 5.84 -1.78
CA ALA A 57 -6.36 5.77 -0.43
C ALA A 57 -7.49 6.80 -0.27
N THR A 58 -8.67 6.34 0.11
CA THR A 58 -9.85 7.20 0.26
C THR A 58 -10.06 7.51 1.73
N ILE A 59 -10.04 8.79 2.07
CA ILE A 59 -10.33 9.28 3.41
C ILE A 59 -11.47 10.29 3.29
N THR A 60 -12.63 9.92 3.82
CA THR A 60 -13.87 10.72 3.72
C THR A 60 -13.78 12.00 4.55
N ASP A 61 -13.33 11.87 5.80
CA ASP A 61 -13.18 12.98 6.74
C ASP A 61 -11.76 13.03 7.32
N PRO A 62 -10.77 13.57 6.57
CA PRO A 62 -9.39 13.60 7.01
C PRO A 62 -9.21 14.28 8.38
N ASP A 63 -9.99 15.31 8.68
CA ASP A 63 -9.91 16.07 9.94
C ASP A 63 -10.17 15.20 11.18
N TYR A 64 -10.74 14.00 11.02
CA TYR A 64 -11.02 13.04 12.10
C TYR A 64 -10.03 11.86 12.16
N VAL A 65 -9.03 11.84 11.28
CA VAL A 65 -8.06 10.75 11.16
C VAL A 65 -6.71 11.17 11.72
N SER A 66 -6.17 10.36 12.63
CA SER A 66 -4.81 10.50 13.15
C SER A 66 -3.97 9.27 12.83
N LEU A 67 -2.75 9.49 12.34
CA LEU A 67 -1.78 8.47 12.00
C LEU A 67 -0.51 8.64 12.85
N GLY A 68 -0.02 7.55 13.44
CA GLY A 68 1.27 7.49 14.11
C GLY A 68 2.45 7.53 13.13
N ASN A 69 3.62 7.11 13.62
CA ASN A 69 4.85 6.98 12.83
C ASN A 69 4.88 5.67 12.05
N ASN A 70 5.53 5.65 10.88
CA ASN A 70 5.69 4.47 10.03
C ASN A 70 4.37 3.77 9.67
N VAL A 71 3.31 4.55 9.39
CA VAL A 71 2.04 4.01 8.93
C VAL A 71 2.03 3.88 7.42
N THR A 72 1.59 2.75 6.90
CA THR A 72 1.33 2.56 5.47
C THR A 72 -0.16 2.43 5.22
N LEU A 73 -0.72 3.42 4.52
CA LEU A 73 -2.04 3.33 3.93
C LEU A 73 -1.87 2.90 2.47
N SER A 74 -2.24 1.67 2.16
CA SER A 74 -2.38 1.21 0.77
C SER A 74 -3.62 1.88 0.14
N ASP A 75 -4.19 1.34 -0.94
CA ASP A 75 -5.46 1.85 -1.47
C ASP A 75 -6.65 1.39 -0.60
N CYS A 76 -6.68 1.85 0.66
CA CYS A 76 -7.70 1.53 1.65
C CYS A 76 -8.76 2.65 1.77
N HIS A 77 -9.83 2.38 2.52
CA HIS A 77 -10.90 3.32 2.82
C HIS A 77 -10.99 3.59 4.33
N LEU A 78 -10.83 4.85 4.72
CA LEU A 78 -11.06 5.31 6.09
C LEU A 78 -12.34 6.16 6.11
N LEU A 79 -13.36 5.67 6.81
CA LEU A 79 -14.70 6.26 6.83
C LEU A 79 -14.96 6.99 8.14
N GLY A 80 -15.15 8.31 8.11
CA GLY A 80 -15.40 9.13 9.31
C GLY A 80 -16.89 9.35 9.63
N HIS A 81 -17.78 9.04 8.69
CA HIS A 81 -19.24 9.09 8.85
C HIS A 81 -19.93 8.01 8.00
N ASP A 82 -21.25 7.85 8.19
CA ASP A 82 -22.10 6.94 7.41
C ASP A 82 -23.23 7.73 6.73
N GLY A 83 -23.42 7.54 5.42
CA GLY A 83 -24.48 8.17 4.64
C GLY A 83 -25.89 7.60 4.88
N VAL A 84 -26.02 6.50 5.63
CA VAL A 84 -27.33 5.95 6.03
C VAL A 84 -28.17 7.01 6.77
N GLU A 85 -27.52 7.89 7.52
CA GLU A 85 -28.19 8.93 8.30
C GLU A 85 -28.96 9.93 7.45
N ASP A 86 -28.39 10.35 6.31
CA ASP A 86 -29.07 11.27 5.39
C ASP A 86 -30.38 10.65 4.88
N MET A 87 -30.33 9.36 4.52
CA MET A 87 -31.52 8.63 4.10
C MET A 87 -32.55 8.53 5.22
N LEU A 88 -32.12 8.19 6.44
CA LEU A 88 -33.00 8.07 7.61
C LEU A 88 -33.60 9.43 8.05
N ASN A 89 -32.82 10.51 7.96
CA ASN A 89 -33.27 11.87 8.26
C ASN A 89 -34.45 12.25 7.36
N VAL A 90 -34.37 11.95 6.06
CA VAL A 90 -35.47 12.19 5.12
C VAL A 90 -36.64 11.24 5.38
N ALA A 91 -36.39 9.93 5.48
CA ALA A 91 -37.43 8.91 5.56
C ALA A 91 -38.27 9.01 6.85
N TYR A 92 -37.64 9.39 7.96
CA TYR A 92 -38.26 9.40 9.28
C TYR A 92 -38.36 10.80 9.90
N ASN A 93 -38.02 11.87 9.15
CA ASN A 93 -37.98 13.25 9.65
C ASN A 93 -37.14 13.38 10.94
N LEU A 94 -35.95 12.77 10.93
CA LEU A 94 -35.00 12.76 12.05
C LEU A 94 -33.90 13.82 11.86
N LYS A 95 -33.08 13.98 12.90
CA LYS A 95 -31.85 14.77 12.91
C LYS A 95 -30.72 13.94 13.51
N LEU A 96 -30.22 13.01 12.70
CA LEU A 96 -29.09 12.14 12.96
C LEU A 96 -27.82 12.79 12.43
N ASP A 97 -26.74 12.68 13.20
CA ASP A 97 -25.40 13.19 12.89
C ASP A 97 -24.37 12.39 13.71
N THR A 98 -23.91 11.30 13.12
CA THR A 98 -22.99 10.31 13.68
C THR A 98 -21.70 10.36 12.89
N THR A 99 -20.66 10.85 13.57
CA THR A 99 -19.29 10.84 13.09
C THR A 99 -18.40 10.07 14.05
N GLY A 100 -17.26 9.60 13.57
CA GLY A 100 -16.34 8.81 14.38
C GLY A 100 -14.90 9.03 13.97
N ARG A 101 -14.05 9.31 14.95
CA ARG A 101 -12.60 9.42 14.73
C ARG A 101 -12.00 8.08 14.34
N ILE A 102 -10.93 8.12 13.55
CA ILE A 102 -10.08 6.97 13.30
C ILE A 102 -8.68 7.28 13.83
N THR A 103 -8.16 6.42 14.70
CA THR A 103 -6.82 6.59 15.28
C THR A 103 -5.97 5.38 14.98
N ILE A 104 -4.89 5.60 14.25
CA ILE A 104 -3.96 4.56 13.81
C ILE A 104 -2.64 4.78 14.53
N GLY A 105 -2.21 3.80 15.33
CA GLY A 105 -0.95 3.85 16.07
C GLY A 105 0.29 3.72 15.21
N ASP A 106 1.45 3.67 15.86
CA ASP A 106 2.74 3.55 15.19
C ASP A 106 2.91 2.18 14.51
N ASN A 107 3.67 2.15 13.41
CA ASN A 107 4.06 0.94 12.69
C ASN A 107 2.86 0.08 12.23
N VAL A 108 1.83 0.72 11.70
CA VAL A 108 0.62 0.03 11.21
C VAL A 108 0.64 -0.09 9.70
N PHE A 109 0.20 -1.25 9.20
CA PHE A 109 -0.06 -1.47 7.78
C PHE A 109 -1.56 -1.64 7.54
N VAL A 110 -2.13 -0.84 6.65
CA VAL A 110 -3.51 -0.97 6.17
C VAL A 110 -3.50 -1.43 4.72
N GLY A 111 -4.00 -2.65 4.49
CA GLY A 111 -3.98 -3.32 3.20
C GLY A 111 -4.90 -2.71 2.15
N HIS A 112 -4.66 -3.08 0.90
CA HIS A 112 -5.47 -2.67 -0.26
C HIS A 112 -6.94 -3.08 -0.07
N ASP A 113 -7.87 -2.18 -0.43
CA ASP A 113 -9.32 -2.34 -0.28
C ASP A 113 -9.81 -2.65 1.15
N ALA A 114 -8.97 -2.48 2.18
CA ALA A 114 -9.45 -2.56 3.56
C ALA A 114 -10.35 -1.35 3.86
N ILE A 115 -11.46 -1.58 4.55
CA ILE A 115 -12.42 -0.56 4.97
C ILE A 115 -12.38 -0.46 6.49
N VAL A 116 -12.09 0.73 7.00
CA VAL A 116 -12.13 1.04 8.43
C VAL A 116 -13.36 1.92 8.69
N LEU A 117 -14.28 1.41 9.51
CA LEU A 117 -15.51 2.12 9.88
C LEU A 117 -15.23 3.29 10.84
N PRO A 118 -16.21 4.19 11.03
CA PRO A 118 -16.09 5.28 11.98
C PRO A 118 -15.85 4.78 13.42
N ASN A 119 -15.17 5.61 14.22
CA ASN A 119 -14.94 5.40 15.66
C ASN A 119 -14.09 4.15 15.98
N ILE A 120 -12.99 3.96 15.24
CA ILE A 120 -12.08 2.83 15.38
C ILE A 120 -10.69 3.27 15.81
N THR A 121 -10.13 2.57 16.80
CA THR A 121 -8.72 2.65 17.18
C THR A 121 -7.98 1.40 16.71
N ILE A 122 -6.90 1.60 15.95
CA ILE A 122 -5.97 0.56 15.52
C ILE A 122 -4.68 0.73 16.31
N GLY A 123 -4.37 -0.24 17.16
CA GLY A 123 -3.18 -0.23 18.02
C GLY A 123 -1.87 -0.31 17.23
N ALA A 124 -0.78 0.11 17.87
CA ALA A 124 0.55 0.08 17.27
C ALA A 124 0.95 -1.34 16.83
N ASN A 125 1.76 -1.45 15.78
CA ASN A 125 2.21 -2.71 15.17
C ASN A 125 1.08 -3.58 14.59
N ALA A 126 -0.15 -3.09 14.48
CA ALA A 126 -1.23 -3.87 13.90
C ALA A 126 -1.12 -3.97 12.36
N VAL A 127 -1.67 -5.03 11.80
CA VAL A 127 -1.79 -5.22 10.35
C VAL A 127 -3.24 -5.47 9.99
N ILE A 128 -3.79 -4.61 9.15
CA ILE A 128 -5.11 -4.80 8.54
C ILE A 128 -4.88 -5.45 7.18
N ALA A 129 -5.31 -6.69 7.02
CA ALA A 129 -5.16 -7.42 5.76
C ALA A 129 -5.98 -6.76 4.64
N ALA A 130 -5.59 -7.04 3.39
CA ALA A 130 -6.33 -6.57 2.22
C ALA A 130 -7.79 -7.06 2.26
N GLY A 131 -8.72 -6.18 1.84
CA GLY A 131 -10.16 -6.47 1.80
C GLY A 131 -10.85 -6.65 3.17
N ALA A 132 -10.18 -6.35 4.28
CA ALA A 132 -10.79 -6.48 5.61
C ALA A 132 -11.78 -5.34 5.89
N VAL A 133 -12.91 -5.62 6.55
CA VAL A 133 -13.85 -4.60 7.04
C VAL A 133 -13.76 -4.51 8.56
N VAL A 134 -13.07 -3.49 9.04
CA VAL A 134 -12.79 -3.27 10.46
C VAL A 134 -13.98 -2.59 11.12
N THR A 135 -14.69 -3.35 11.95
CA THR A 135 -15.91 -2.94 12.65
C THR A 135 -15.73 -2.74 14.15
N LYS A 136 -14.54 -3.04 14.68
CA LYS A 136 -14.16 -2.95 16.09
C LYS A 136 -12.69 -2.56 16.20
N ASP A 137 -12.32 -1.98 17.33
CA ASP A 137 -10.92 -1.67 17.66
C ASP A 137 -10.01 -2.89 17.49
N VAL A 138 -8.79 -2.62 17.03
CA VAL A 138 -7.75 -3.62 16.79
C VAL A 138 -6.66 -3.44 17.83
N ALA A 139 -6.35 -4.48 18.60
CA ALA A 139 -5.32 -4.39 19.62
C ALA A 139 -3.91 -4.26 19.00
N ALA A 140 -2.98 -3.73 19.78
CA ALA A 140 -1.60 -3.60 19.33
C ALA A 140 -0.99 -4.96 18.95
N GLY A 141 -0.32 -5.01 17.80
CA GLY A 141 0.31 -6.21 17.26
C GLY A 141 -0.64 -7.27 16.69
N ASP A 142 -1.95 -7.02 16.67
CA ASP A 142 -2.91 -7.93 16.03
C ASP A 142 -2.88 -7.80 14.50
N ILE A 143 -3.05 -8.95 13.85
CA ILE A 143 -3.35 -9.02 12.42
C ILE A 143 -4.82 -9.35 12.29
N VAL A 144 -5.59 -8.52 11.59
CA VAL A 144 -7.02 -8.76 11.35
C VAL A 144 -7.33 -8.91 9.85
N ALA A 145 -8.29 -9.77 9.52
CA ALA A 145 -8.74 -10.00 8.15
C ALA A 145 -10.23 -10.41 8.09
N GLY A 146 -10.84 -10.26 6.92
CA GLY A 146 -12.19 -10.72 6.63
C GLY A 146 -13.29 -9.67 6.81
N VAL A 147 -14.55 -10.10 6.60
CA VAL A 147 -15.75 -9.27 6.67
C VAL A 147 -16.80 -9.97 7.56
N PRO A 148 -17.03 -9.51 8.80
CA PRO A 148 -16.24 -8.49 9.52
C PRO A 148 -14.83 -9.00 9.86
N ALA A 149 -13.89 -8.07 10.06
CA ALA A 149 -12.51 -8.38 10.38
C ALA A 149 -12.40 -9.12 11.72
N LYS A 150 -11.60 -10.19 11.74
CA LYS A 150 -11.29 -11.00 12.93
C LYS A 150 -9.79 -11.15 13.06
N VAL A 151 -9.32 -11.32 14.29
CA VAL A 151 -7.89 -11.60 14.57
C VAL A 151 -7.50 -12.93 13.93
N ILE A 152 -6.45 -12.92 13.11
CA ILE A 152 -5.90 -14.09 12.42
C ILE A 152 -4.45 -14.39 12.80
N GLY A 153 -3.81 -13.51 13.57
CA GLY A 153 -2.42 -13.71 13.98
C GLY A 153 -1.82 -12.50 14.67
N LYS A 154 -0.50 -12.57 14.87
CA LYS A 154 0.30 -11.52 15.52
C LYS A 154 1.42 -11.05 14.61
N THR A 155 1.65 -9.74 14.56
CA THR A 155 2.66 -9.11 13.69
C THR A 155 4.08 -9.58 14.01
N GLU A 156 4.42 -9.78 15.28
CA GLU A 156 5.74 -10.30 15.67
C GLU A 156 5.99 -11.70 15.08
N GLN A 157 4.99 -12.58 15.14
CA GLN A 157 5.10 -13.92 14.57
C GLN A 157 5.19 -13.86 13.04
N LEU A 158 4.42 -12.97 12.40
CA LEU A 158 4.53 -12.74 10.97
C LEU A 158 5.95 -12.29 10.58
N ALA A 159 6.56 -11.38 11.34
CA ALA A 159 7.92 -10.91 11.08
C ALA A 159 8.94 -12.06 11.14
N LYS A 160 8.91 -12.89 12.19
CA LYS A 160 9.78 -14.07 12.32
C LYS A 160 9.59 -15.04 11.16
N ASN A 161 8.33 -15.32 10.80
CA ASN A 161 8.02 -16.22 9.69
C ASN A 161 8.54 -15.68 8.34
N LEU A 162 8.40 -14.37 8.11
CA LEU A 162 8.89 -13.73 6.88
C LEU A 162 10.41 -13.67 6.82
N GLU A 163 11.09 -13.44 7.94
CA GLU A 163 12.56 -13.47 8.02
C GLU A 163 13.08 -14.87 7.66
N GLN A 164 12.57 -15.91 8.32
CA GLN A 164 12.94 -17.30 8.04
C GLN A 164 12.66 -17.67 6.58
N LYS A 165 11.48 -17.32 6.07
CA LYS A 165 11.12 -17.54 4.66
C LYS A 165 12.10 -16.83 3.73
N THR A 166 12.47 -15.58 4.03
CA THR A 166 13.38 -14.78 3.20
C THR A 166 14.78 -15.39 3.15
N GLN A 167 15.30 -15.90 4.26
CA GLN A 167 16.60 -16.57 4.31
C GLN A 167 16.66 -17.83 3.43
N GLN A 168 15.52 -18.46 3.16
CA GLN A 168 15.41 -19.64 2.30
C GLN A 168 15.22 -19.31 0.82
N LEU A 169 15.00 -18.04 0.47
CA LEU A 169 14.77 -17.64 -0.92
C LEU A 169 16.10 -17.66 -1.71
N PRO A 170 16.07 -17.99 -3.01
CA PRO A 170 17.28 -18.02 -3.82
C PRO A 170 18.05 -16.69 -3.87
N TRP A 171 17.38 -15.56 -3.61
CA TRP A 171 17.94 -14.20 -3.65
C TRP A 171 18.16 -13.59 -2.25
N ALA A 172 18.25 -14.43 -1.22
CA ALA A 172 18.44 -13.99 0.16
C ALA A 172 19.70 -13.13 0.33
N ASP A 173 20.78 -13.50 -0.36
CA ASP A 173 22.06 -12.79 -0.40
C ASP A 173 21.93 -11.36 -0.93
N ILE A 174 21.19 -11.17 -2.02
CA ILE A 174 20.93 -9.85 -2.60
C ILE A 174 20.05 -8.99 -1.67
N VAL A 175 19.10 -9.61 -0.98
CA VAL A 175 18.25 -8.91 -0.02
C VAL A 175 19.04 -8.52 1.24
N GLN A 176 20.00 -9.32 1.68
CA GLN A 176 20.86 -9.01 2.82
C GLN A 176 21.86 -7.89 2.52
N SER A 177 22.29 -7.73 1.27
CA SER A 177 23.25 -6.70 0.88
C SER A 177 22.61 -5.33 0.54
N ARG A 178 21.28 -5.24 0.48
CA ARG A 178 20.57 -4.02 0.09
C ARG A 178 20.64 -2.94 1.16
N GLU A 179 20.62 -1.68 0.75
CA GLU A 179 20.50 -0.56 1.67
C GLU A 179 19.03 -0.25 2.01
N GLY A 180 18.67 -0.38 3.30
CA GLY A 180 17.34 -0.04 3.80
C GLY A 180 16.22 -0.98 3.32
N ALA A 181 14.98 -0.48 3.32
CA ALA A 181 13.81 -1.27 2.97
C ALA A 181 13.65 -1.50 1.45
N PHE A 182 14.23 -0.63 0.63
CA PHE A 182 14.18 -0.67 -0.84
C PHE A 182 15.46 -0.05 -1.42
N ASP A 183 16.09 -0.76 -2.34
CA ASP A 183 17.35 -0.36 -2.98
C ASP A 183 17.22 -0.45 -4.52
N PRO A 184 17.14 0.70 -5.22
CA PRO A 184 17.03 0.73 -6.67
C PRO A 184 18.21 0.08 -7.41
N ALA A 185 19.40 0.02 -6.81
CA ALA A 185 20.61 -0.46 -7.46
C ALA A 185 20.55 -1.97 -7.71
N VAL A 186 19.94 -2.72 -6.78
CA VAL A 186 19.81 -4.18 -6.87
C VAL A 186 18.46 -4.63 -7.44
N GLU A 187 17.46 -3.74 -7.55
CA GLU A 187 16.09 -4.12 -7.90
C GLU A 187 15.98 -4.77 -9.29
N LYS A 188 16.72 -4.28 -10.29
CA LYS A 188 16.71 -4.88 -11.63
C LYS A 188 17.20 -6.33 -11.61
N THR A 189 18.26 -6.60 -10.85
CA THR A 189 18.82 -7.94 -10.66
C THR A 189 17.86 -8.83 -9.86
N LEU A 190 17.26 -8.30 -8.79
CA LEU A 190 16.26 -9.00 -7.99
C LEU A 190 15.05 -9.42 -8.84
N ILE A 191 14.51 -8.52 -9.66
CA ILE A 191 13.38 -8.81 -10.55
C ILE A 191 13.74 -9.93 -11.52
N ALA A 192 14.89 -9.83 -12.21
CA ALA A 192 15.33 -10.84 -13.15
C ALA A 192 15.42 -12.24 -12.49
N LYS A 193 16.06 -12.32 -11.32
CA LYS A 193 16.22 -13.58 -10.57
C LYS A 193 14.90 -14.17 -10.08
N ARG A 194 13.94 -13.31 -9.67
CA ARG A 194 12.59 -13.72 -9.28
C ARG A 194 11.81 -14.26 -10.49
N VAL A 195 11.84 -13.54 -11.60
CA VAL A 195 11.14 -13.95 -12.84
C VAL A 195 11.67 -15.31 -13.32
N GLU A 196 12.98 -15.48 -13.38
CA GLU A 196 13.61 -16.76 -13.71
C GLU A 196 13.17 -17.87 -12.76
N TYR A 197 13.23 -17.63 -11.44
CA TYR A 197 12.83 -18.62 -10.45
C TYR A 197 11.35 -19.05 -10.56
N PHE A 198 10.43 -18.10 -10.76
CA PHE A 198 9.00 -18.40 -10.82
C PHE A 198 8.55 -19.00 -12.15
N PHE A 199 9.22 -18.66 -13.27
CA PHE A 199 8.73 -18.99 -14.62
C PHE A 199 9.68 -19.85 -15.47
N SER A 200 10.82 -20.31 -14.95
CA SER A 200 11.77 -21.19 -15.68
C SER A 200 11.18 -22.53 -16.16
N ALA A 201 10.15 -23.05 -15.49
CA ALA A 201 9.39 -24.22 -15.95
C ALA A 201 8.52 -23.95 -17.21
N LEU A 202 8.18 -22.68 -17.48
CA LEU A 202 7.41 -22.27 -18.66
C LEU A 202 8.31 -22.19 -19.91
N GLN A 203 9.53 -21.70 -19.76
CA GLN A 203 10.53 -21.64 -20.85
C GLN A 203 10.94 -23.05 -21.31
N SER A 204 11.09 -24.00 -20.40
CA SER A 204 11.43 -25.39 -20.72
C SER A 204 10.29 -26.14 -21.42
N LYS A 205 9.03 -25.92 -21.04
CA LYS A 205 7.85 -26.47 -21.75
C LYS A 205 7.68 -25.89 -23.16
N LEU A 206 7.89 -24.59 -23.34
CA LEU A 206 7.86 -23.95 -24.66
C LEU A 206 9.01 -24.43 -25.56
N CYS A 207 10.22 -24.59 -25.02
CA CYS A 207 11.33 -25.22 -25.73
C CYS A 207 11.06 -26.69 -26.10
N TYR A 208 10.43 -27.47 -25.21
CA TYR A 208 10.10 -28.87 -25.48
C TYR A 208 9.02 -29.00 -26.58
N LEU A 209 7.96 -28.19 -26.52
CA LEU A 209 6.95 -28.14 -27.57
C LEU A 209 7.54 -27.62 -28.90
N ALA A 210 8.41 -26.62 -28.88
CA ALA A 210 9.10 -26.16 -30.09
C ALA A 210 9.96 -27.27 -30.73
N TYR A 211 10.64 -28.08 -29.90
CA TYR A 211 11.41 -29.24 -30.36
C TYR A 211 10.51 -30.37 -30.89
N GLU A 212 9.42 -30.70 -30.20
CA GLU A 212 8.46 -31.76 -30.58
C GLU A 212 7.70 -31.43 -31.88
N TYR A 213 7.48 -30.15 -32.18
CA TYR A 213 6.86 -29.66 -33.42
C TYR A 213 7.86 -29.13 -34.47
N GLY A 214 9.18 -29.33 -34.28
CA GLY A 214 10.19 -29.13 -35.32
C GLY A 214 10.63 -27.68 -35.59
N PHE A 215 10.42 -26.74 -34.67
CA PHE A 215 10.89 -25.36 -34.78
C PHE A 215 12.34 -25.23 -34.32
N SER A 216 13.21 -24.63 -35.14
CA SER A 216 14.61 -24.36 -34.75
C SER A 216 14.69 -23.16 -33.80
N ALA A 217 15.62 -23.23 -32.84
CA ALA A 217 15.77 -22.29 -31.72
C ALA A 217 15.87 -20.81 -32.12
N GLY A 218 16.23 -20.49 -33.37
CA GLY A 218 16.34 -19.12 -33.87
C GLY A 218 15.01 -18.45 -34.29
N SER A 219 13.89 -19.18 -34.27
CA SER A 219 12.58 -18.67 -34.73
C SER A 219 11.68 -18.08 -33.63
N PHE A 220 12.08 -18.19 -32.35
CA PHE A 220 11.28 -17.73 -31.21
C PHE A 220 11.73 -16.40 -30.57
N GLU A 221 12.98 -15.97 -30.77
CA GLU A 221 13.46 -14.69 -30.21
C GLU A 221 12.67 -13.48 -30.76
N SER A 222 12.07 -13.59 -31.95
CA SER A 222 11.23 -12.53 -32.54
C SER A 222 9.80 -12.49 -31.99
N ALA A 223 9.31 -13.57 -31.35
CA ALA A 223 7.94 -13.66 -30.86
C ALA A 223 7.75 -13.16 -29.42
N ILE A 224 8.82 -13.11 -28.62
CA ILE A 224 8.77 -12.69 -27.21
C ILE A 224 8.81 -11.15 -27.05
N SER A 225 9.11 -10.38 -28.11
CA SER A 225 9.14 -8.89 -28.00
C SER A 225 7.75 -8.22 -28.11
N TYR A 226 6.66 -8.98 -28.23
CA TYR A 226 5.31 -8.46 -28.49
C TYR A 226 4.20 -8.93 -27.52
N VAL A 227 4.55 -9.41 -26.33
CA VAL A 227 3.60 -9.62 -25.22
C VAL A 227 4.16 -9.00 -23.95
#